data_AF-A0A958Y8J6-F1
#
_entry.id   AF-A0A958Y8J6-F1
#
_cell.length_a   1.000
_cell.length_b   1.000
_cell.length_c   1.000
_cell.angle_alpha   90.00
_cell.angle_beta   90.00
_cell.angle_gamma   90.00
#
_symmetry.space_group_name_H-M   'P 1'
#
loop_
_entity.id
_entity.type
_entity.pdbx_description
1 polymer ?
#
loop_
_entity_poly.entity_id
_entity_poly.type
_entity_poly.pdbx_seq_one_letter_code
_entity_poly.pdbx_strand_id
1 'polypeptide(L)'
;MKQLINILFLLPYVFFAQVGIGTTTPNPDALLDVESTNQGILIPRVALTNSTNTAPLSAHVAGMIVYNTATTGDVAPGFYYNDGTKWATFSGIKRINDLLDGKSDNDGSEDGSSVFLGIDAGTSDDLSNNKNVGIGFQSLQSNSAGMNNVSIGYQGLRSNVLGDANTAIGDYAGRALDYTNITDNDNDFNVFIGSKAGDSDFNSSKNVYIGVSAGGGDYDPYTSTGTAENKSGNVFIGYQSGYNESGSNKLYIENSNAGSDNALIYGEFDTNILRTNGTLQINNPSSGGYQFPTVDGTAGQTLVTNGSGTLTFQDIPNPLSNFSLVRASAAEQTPTSTYQIIDYNAESFDTNGEFDISTDTFTALYTGYYKVEAIISSTYHEDGGTGPRELAISVNGTKVSRVVFNHTGNGRLVRQISDIIQLTSGDTLNIVVDFNGDNTIILTDGGSGLSHLTIQRIR
;
A
#
# COMPACT_ATOMS: atom_id res chain seq x y z
N MET A 1 -22.82 119.83 -33.57
CA MET A 1 -22.99 118.40 -33.89
C MET A 1 -22.23 118.08 -35.16
N LYS A 2 -21.16 117.28 -35.06
CA LYS A 2 -20.55 116.60 -36.22
C LYS A 2 -20.43 115.14 -35.83
N GLN A 3 -21.28 114.30 -36.40
CA GLN A 3 -21.28 112.86 -36.20
C GLN A 3 -20.09 112.27 -36.97
N LEU A 4 -19.25 111.53 -36.26
CA LEU A 4 -18.26 110.63 -36.85
C LEU A 4 -18.89 109.24 -36.96
N ILE A 5 -19.19 108.84 -38.18
CA ILE A 5 -19.60 107.47 -38.53
C ILE A 5 -18.32 106.61 -38.50
N ASN A 6 -18.23 105.71 -37.53
CA ASN A 6 -17.25 104.62 -37.54
C ASN A 6 -17.85 103.47 -38.37
N ILE A 7 -17.29 103.23 -39.55
CA ILE A 7 -17.59 102.03 -40.35
C ILE A 7 -16.71 100.91 -39.80
N LEU A 8 -17.29 100.03 -38.99
CA LEU A 8 -16.64 98.82 -38.49
C LEU A 8 -16.73 97.72 -39.58
N PHE A 9 -15.60 97.39 -40.20
CA PHE A 9 -15.48 96.20 -41.05
C PHE A 9 -15.55 94.95 -40.16
N LEU A 10 -16.63 94.17 -40.26
CA LEU A 10 -16.69 92.82 -39.70
C LEU A 10 -15.90 91.86 -40.60
N LEU A 11 -14.71 91.46 -40.15
CA LEU A 11 -14.05 90.24 -40.63
C LEU A 11 -14.76 89.02 -40.02
N PRO A 12 -15.14 88.00 -40.81
CA PRO A 12 -15.65 86.76 -40.26
C PRO A 12 -14.50 85.98 -39.60
N TYR A 13 -14.45 85.98 -38.27
CA TYR A 13 -13.66 85.02 -37.51
C TYR A 13 -14.43 83.70 -37.43
N VAL A 14 -13.82 82.61 -37.91
CA VAL A 14 -14.32 81.25 -37.68
C VAL A 14 -13.67 80.74 -36.40
N PHE A 15 -14.44 80.62 -35.32
CA PHE A 15 -14.01 79.92 -34.11
C PHE A 15 -14.45 78.46 -34.23
N PHE A 16 -13.51 77.54 -34.08
CA PHE A 16 -13.82 76.15 -33.75
C PHE A 16 -14.08 76.09 -32.24
N ALA A 17 -15.29 75.71 -31.84
CA ALA A 17 -15.61 75.52 -30.42
C ALA A 17 -15.67 74.01 -30.13
N GLN A 18 -14.87 73.54 -29.18
CA GLN A 18 -15.12 72.25 -28.54
C GLN A 18 -16.41 72.36 -27.71
N VAL A 19 -17.16 71.26 -27.59
CA VAL A 19 -18.36 71.24 -26.75
C VAL A 19 -17.96 70.81 -25.34
N GLY A 20 -17.80 71.76 -24.44
CA GLY A 20 -17.75 71.50 -23.00
C GLY A 20 -19.14 71.55 -22.38
N ILE A 21 -19.51 70.53 -21.60
CA ILE A 21 -20.71 70.54 -20.75
C ILE A 21 -20.26 70.42 -19.31
N GLY A 22 -20.50 71.45 -18.51
CA GLY A 22 -20.10 71.48 -17.10
C GLY A 22 -18.64 71.86 -16.84
N THR A 23 -17.85 72.14 -17.89
CA THR A 23 -16.47 72.63 -17.79
C THR A 23 -16.23 73.88 -18.63
N THR A 24 -15.32 74.75 -18.18
CA THR A 24 -14.91 75.97 -18.92
C THR A 24 -13.57 75.81 -19.64
N THR A 25 -12.90 74.68 -19.42
CA THR A 25 -11.64 74.31 -20.05
C THR A 25 -11.75 72.89 -20.63
N PRO A 26 -12.55 72.71 -21.71
CA PRO A 26 -12.70 71.39 -22.33
C PRO A 26 -11.34 70.85 -22.76
N ASN A 27 -11.13 69.55 -22.59
CA ASN A 27 -9.93 68.88 -23.08
C ASN A 27 -9.74 69.19 -24.59
N PRO A 28 -8.57 69.70 -25.01
CA PRO A 28 -8.35 70.13 -26.40
C PRO A 28 -8.49 69.00 -27.43
N ASP A 29 -8.33 67.74 -27.01
CA ASP A 29 -8.45 66.54 -27.83
C ASP A 29 -9.88 65.96 -27.85
N ALA A 30 -10.81 66.50 -27.06
CA ALA A 30 -12.19 66.04 -26.99
C ALA A 30 -13.12 66.89 -27.86
N LEU A 31 -13.91 66.23 -28.72
CA LEU A 31 -15.01 66.89 -29.43
C LEU A 31 -16.17 67.27 -28.48
N LEU A 32 -16.40 66.42 -27.48
CA LEU A 32 -17.35 66.60 -26.39
C LEU A 32 -16.67 66.21 -25.08
N ASP A 33 -16.57 67.17 -24.16
CA ASP A 33 -16.06 66.97 -22.80
C ASP A 33 -17.19 67.25 -21.80
N VAL A 34 -17.46 66.31 -20.90
CA VAL A 34 -18.57 66.41 -19.94
C VAL A 34 -18.04 66.22 -18.54
N GLU A 35 -18.08 67.27 -17.73
CA GLU A 35 -17.63 67.28 -16.34
C GLU A 35 -18.83 67.51 -15.41
N SER A 36 -19.00 66.64 -14.42
CA SER A 36 -20.01 66.82 -13.38
C SER A 36 -19.64 66.02 -12.13
N THR A 37 -19.96 66.56 -10.95
CA THR A 37 -19.76 65.87 -9.67
C THR A 37 -20.98 65.08 -9.21
N ASN A 38 -22.14 65.21 -9.88
CA ASN A 38 -23.41 64.62 -9.43
C ASN A 38 -24.42 64.27 -10.54
N GLN A 39 -24.10 64.54 -11.81
CA GLN A 39 -24.92 64.18 -12.97
C GLN A 39 -24.11 63.32 -13.95
N GLY A 40 -24.78 62.45 -14.71
CA GLY A 40 -24.17 61.62 -15.74
C GLY A 40 -24.72 61.92 -17.13
N ILE A 41 -24.21 61.21 -18.14
CA ILE A 41 -24.72 61.30 -19.51
C ILE A 41 -25.81 60.24 -19.70
N LEU A 42 -27.03 60.68 -20.01
CA LEU A 42 -28.09 59.78 -20.47
C LEU A 42 -27.96 59.59 -21.99
N ILE A 43 -27.31 58.49 -22.38
CA ILE A 43 -27.13 58.15 -23.80
C ILE A 43 -28.47 57.77 -24.47
N PRO A 44 -28.57 57.84 -25.81
CA PRO A 44 -29.79 57.47 -26.52
C PRO A 44 -30.28 56.06 -26.14
N ARG A 45 -31.54 55.97 -25.72
CA ARG A 45 -32.23 54.72 -25.41
C ARG A 45 -32.99 54.26 -26.64
N VAL A 46 -32.67 53.07 -27.12
CA VAL A 46 -33.15 52.55 -28.42
C VAL A 46 -33.69 51.14 -28.22
N ALA A 47 -34.78 50.77 -28.89
CA ALA A 47 -35.26 49.40 -28.93
C ALA A 47 -34.62 48.68 -30.14
N LEU A 48 -33.54 47.93 -29.90
CA LEU A 48 -32.90 47.12 -30.93
C LEU A 48 -33.70 45.82 -31.19
N THR A 49 -33.68 45.32 -32.43
CA THR A 49 -34.42 44.11 -32.81
C THR A 49 -33.55 42.86 -32.92
N ASN A 50 -32.26 43.02 -33.26
CA ASN A 50 -31.19 42.02 -33.23
C ASN A 50 -29.83 42.73 -33.46
N SER A 51 -28.72 42.04 -33.23
CA SER A 51 -27.36 42.61 -33.31
C SER A 51 -26.95 43.02 -34.73
N THR A 52 -27.40 42.30 -35.76
CA THR A 52 -27.01 42.54 -37.17
C THR A 52 -27.85 43.58 -37.90
N ASN A 53 -28.94 44.05 -37.28
CA ASN A 53 -29.79 45.06 -37.89
C ASN A 53 -29.18 46.45 -37.71
N THR A 54 -29.01 47.19 -38.80
CA THR A 54 -28.52 48.58 -38.76
C THR A 54 -29.51 49.53 -38.09
N ALA A 55 -30.81 49.22 -38.14
CA ALA A 55 -31.84 50.06 -37.55
C ALA A 55 -31.59 50.30 -36.04
N PRO A 56 -31.80 51.54 -35.55
CA PRO A 56 -32.44 52.68 -36.23
C PRO A 56 -31.52 53.50 -37.14
N LEU A 57 -30.25 53.11 -37.29
CA LEU A 57 -29.32 53.77 -38.20
C LEU A 57 -29.55 53.30 -39.64
N SER A 58 -29.16 54.12 -40.62
CA SER A 58 -29.16 53.74 -42.03
C SER A 58 -28.01 52.78 -42.39
N ALA A 59 -26.94 52.74 -41.59
CA ALA A 59 -25.80 51.84 -41.70
C ALA A 59 -25.13 51.67 -40.33
N HIS A 60 -24.31 50.62 -40.17
CA HIS A 60 -23.47 50.46 -38.99
C HIS A 60 -22.34 51.50 -38.98
N VAL A 61 -22.14 52.15 -37.84
CA VAL A 61 -21.14 53.21 -37.63
C VAL A 61 -20.30 52.85 -36.43
N ALA A 62 -19.03 52.48 -36.67
CA ALA A 62 -18.13 52.07 -35.61
C ALA A 62 -17.99 53.13 -34.51
N GLY A 63 -18.07 52.71 -33.24
CA GLY A 63 -17.96 53.58 -32.06
C GLY A 63 -19.28 54.22 -31.61
N MET A 64 -20.39 54.04 -32.33
CA MET A 64 -21.70 54.52 -31.88
C MET A 64 -22.18 53.76 -30.63
N ILE A 65 -22.60 54.46 -29.58
CA ILE A 65 -23.05 53.86 -28.31
C ILE A 65 -24.53 54.17 -28.07
N VAL A 66 -25.30 53.15 -27.68
CA VAL A 66 -26.71 53.26 -27.28
C VAL A 66 -27.00 52.38 -26.07
N TYR A 67 -28.07 52.70 -25.34
CA TYR A 67 -28.65 51.79 -24.36
C TYR A 67 -29.85 51.08 -25.00
N ASN A 68 -29.75 49.77 -25.20
CA ASN A 68 -30.87 48.97 -25.69
C ASN A 68 -31.95 48.84 -24.60
N THR A 69 -33.22 49.00 -24.95
CA THR A 69 -34.36 48.85 -24.04
C THR A 69 -35.21 47.61 -24.29
N ALA A 70 -34.96 46.88 -25.38
CA ALA A 70 -35.79 45.76 -25.79
C ALA A 70 -35.12 44.40 -25.56
N THR A 71 -35.92 43.38 -25.25
CA THR A 71 -35.51 41.97 -25.32
C THR A 71 -36.10 41.37 -26.59
N THR A 72 -35.32 41.27 -27.66
CA THR A 72 -35.81 40.81 -28.97
C THR A 72 -34.66 40.22 -29.77
N GLY A 73 -34.87 39.07 -30.41
CA GLY A 73 -33.78 38.37 -31.12
C GLY A 73 -32.64 37.97 -30.17
N ASP A 74 -31.42 38.36 -30.50
CA ASP A 74 -30.20 38.14 -29.71
C ASP A 74 -29.79 39.35 -28.85
N VAL A 75 -30.65 40.36 -28.73
CA VAL A 75 -30.39 41.55 -27.89
C VAL A 75 -31.29 41.61 -26.66
N ALA A 76 -30.74 42.09 -25.56
CA ALA A 76 -31.42 42.32 -24.29
C ALA A 76 -31.12 43.74 -23.77
N PRO A 77 -31.90 44.30 -22.83
CA PRO A 77 -31.64 45.64 -22.32
C PRO A 77 -30.23 45.79 -21.75
N GLY A 78 -29.50 46.83 -22.14
CA GLY A 78 -28.10 47.05 -21.74
C GLY A 78 -27.34 47.98 -22.67
N PHE A 79 -26.06 48.26 -22.36
CA PHE A 79 -25.21 49.08 -23.21
C PHE A 79 -24.70 48.30 -24.43
N TYR A 80 -24.85 48.90 -25.61
CA TYR A 80 -24.34 48.39 -26.87
C TYR A 80 -23.47 49.45 -27.53
N TYR A 81 -22.39 49.02 -28.18
CA TYR A 81 -21.68 49.82 -29.15
C TYR A 81 -21.77 49.17 -30.53
N ASN A 82 -21.68 49.97 -31.57
CA ASN A 82 -21.59 49.48 -32.92
C ASN A 82 -20.12 49.27 -33.31
N ASP A 83 -19.75 48.08 -33.79
CA ASP A 83 -18.37 47.76 -34.17
C ASP A 83 -18.03 48.09 -35.65
N GLY A 84 -18.97 48.72 -36.36
CA GLY A 84 -18.91 48.97 -37.81
C GLY A 84 -19.61 47.90 -38.64
N THR A 85 -19.97 46.76 -38.05
CA THR A 85 -20.64 45.63 -38.72
C THR A 85 -21.86 45.07 -37.99
N LYS A 86 -22.01 45.35 -36.69
CA LYS A 86 -23.15 44.95 -35.85
C LYS A 86 -23.19 45.75 -34.54
N TRP A 87 -24.28 45.61 -33.80
CA TRP A 87 -24.39 46.01 -32.39
C TRP A 87 -23.78 44.94 -31.49
N ALA A 88 -22.69 45.28 -30.82
CA ALA A 88 -22.02 44.42 -29.85
C ALA A 88 -22.31 44.91 -28.42
N THR A 89 -22.48 43.97 -27.50
CA THR A 89 -22.43 44.29 -26.08
C THR A 89 -21.00 44.58 -25.66
N PHE A 90 -20.84 45.35 -24.59
CA PHE A 90 -19.62 45.34 -23.80
C PHE A 90 -19.55 44.01 -23.00
N SER A 91 -19.49 42.87 -23.70
CA SER A 91 -19.47 41.54 -23.06
C SER A 91 -18.11 41.25 -22.42
N GLY A 92 -18.16 40.57 -21.27
CA GLY A 92 -17.05 40.24 -20.38
C GLY A 92 -15.88 39.46 -21.00
N ILE A 93 -14.84 39.27 -20.19
CA ILE A 93 -13.48 38.80 -20.54
C ILE A 93 -13.50 37.72 -21.64
N LYS A 94 -13.09 38.10 -22.86
CA LYS A 94 -12.94 37.19 -24.01
C LYS A 94 -11.56 36.53 -24.07
N ARG A 95 -10.56 37.12 -23.42
CA ARG A 95 -9.18 36.66 -23.26
C ARG A 95 -8.61 37.29 -21.98
N ILE A 96 -7.82 36.55 -21.22
CA ILE A 96 -6.86 37.13 -20.28
C ILE A 96 -5.73 37.70 -21.15
N ASN A 97 -5.93 38.90 -21.72
CA ASN A 97 -4.94 39.54 -22.60
C ASN A 97 -4.09 40.58 -21.86
N ASP A 98 -4.29 40.68 -20.56
CA ASP A 98 -3.43 41.40 -19.66
C ASP A 98 -3.50 40.70 -18.29
N LEU A 99 -2.35 40.27 -17.79
CA LEU A 99 -2.16 39.84 -16.39
C LEU A 99 -1.49 40.98 -15.62
N LEU A 100 -1.71 42.25 -16.01
CA LEU A 100 -1.22 43.40 -15.25
C LEU A 100 -1.72 43.38 -13.80
N ASP A 101 -2.84 42.70 -13.53
CA ASP A 101 -3.42 42.41 -12.21
C ASP A 101 -2.99 41.05 -11.62
N GLY A 102 -2.39 40.18 -12.43
CA GLY A 102 -1.89 38.86 -12.04
C GLY A 102 -0.42 38.85 -11.63
N LYS A 103 0.17 40.04 -11.39
CA LYS A 103 1.49 40.22 -10.79
C LYS A 103 1.32 40.95 -9.47
N SER A 104 1.81 40.37 -8.39
CA SER A 104 2.07 41.10 -7.13
C SER A 104 3.36 41.92 -7.17
N ASP A 105 4.20 41.78 -8.21
CA ASP A 105 5.39 42.62 -8.41
C ASP A 105 5.09 43.79 -9.37
N ASN A 106 4.93 44.98 -8.77
CA ASN A 106 4.63 46.23 -9.47
C ASN A 106 5.88 47.11 -9.68
N ASP A 107 7.08 46.67 -9.26
CA ASP A 107 8.33 47.44 -9.37
C ASP A 107 9.44 46.76 -10.19
N GLY A 108 9.22 45.50 -10.62
CA GLY A 108 10.11 44.76 -11.51
C GLY A 108 11.35 44.20 -10.81
N SER A 109 11.32 44.06 -9.48
CA SER A 109 12.41 43.55 -8.66
C SER A 109 12.49 42.02 -8.62
N GLU A 110 11.53 41.30 -9.22
CA GLU A 110 11.40 39.83 -9.25
C GLU A 110 11.30 39.17 -7.86
N ASP A 111 11.03 39.95 -6.81
CA ASP A 111 11.02 39.49 -5.42
C ASP A 111 9.61 39.28 -4.85
N GLY A 112 8.57 39.21 -5.68
CA GLY A 112 7.19 39.08 -5.21
C GLY A 112 6.20 38.33 -6.09
N SER A 113 6.62 37.64 -7.15
CA SER A 113 5.75 37.17 -8.26
C SER A 113 4.78 36.02 -7.93
N SER A 114 3.61 36.31 -7.35
CA SER A 114 2.47 35.38 -7.24
C SER A 114 1.47 35.60 -8.40
N VAL A 115 0.68 34.56 -8.73
CA VAL A 115 -0.41 34.61 -9.73
C VAL A 115 -1.73 34.25 -9.05
N PHE A 116 -2.66 35.19 -8.98
CA PHE A 116 -3.99 34.98 -8.40
C PHE A 116 -5.11 35.20 -9.41
N LEU A 117 -6.03 34.24 -9.55
CA LEU A 117 -7.17 34.28 -10.48
C LEU A 117 -8.45 33.81 -9.79
N GLY A 118 -9.32 34.74 -9.40
CA GLY A 118 -10.60 34.45 -8.75
C GLY A 118 -10.98 35.55 -7.77
N ILE A 119 -12.28 35.67 -7.47
CA ILE A 119 -12.73 36.60 -6.43
C ILE A 119 -12.12 36.17 -5.09
N ASP A 120 -11.52 37.12 -4.40
CA ASP A 120 -10.82 36.97 -3.13
C ASP A 120 -9.62 35.98 -3.13
N ALA A 121 -9.08 35.62 -4.30
CA ALA A 121 -7.86 34.81 -4.37
C ALA A 121 -6.65 35.64 -3.95
N GLY A 122 -5.84 35.14 -3.01
CA GLY A 122 -4.61 35.80 -2.55
C GLY A 122 -4.79 37.17 -1.89
N THR A 123 -5.99 37.52 -1.38
CA THR A 123 -6.29 38.87 -0.86
C THR A 123 -5.41 39.34 0.28
N SER A 124 -4.79 38.42 1.02
CA SER A 124 -3.94 38.74 2.16
C SER A 124 -2.45 38.71 1.84
N ASP A 125 -2.08 38.48 0.57
CA ASP A 125 -0.68 38.43 0.12
C ASP A 125 0.03 39.74 0.49
N ASP A 126 1.19 39.63 1.15
CA ASP A 126 1.94 40.78 1.65
C ASP A 126 2.81 41.45 0.58
N LEU A 127 2.70 41.01 -0.68
CA LEU A 127 3.47 41.46 -1.84
C LEU A 127 4.99 41.23 -1.69
N SER A 128 5.40 40.32 -0.79
CA SER A 128 6.79 39.85 -0.67
C SER A 128 7.04 38.58 -1.50
N ASN A 129 8.19 37.91 -1.32
CA ASN A 129 8.76 36.87 -2.21
C ASN A 129 8.07 35.51 -2.21
N ASN A 130 6.75 35.53 -2.32
CA ASN A 130 5.87 34.42 -2.07
C ASN A 130 5.85 33.42 -3.23
N LYS A 131 5.82 33.83 -4.50
CA LYS A 131 5.83 32.89 -5.66
C LYS A 131 4.67 31.88 -5.65
N ASN A 132 3.50 32.32 -5.22
CA ASN A 132 2.32 31.47 -5.12
C ASN A 132 1.51 31.43 -6.43
N VAL A 133 0.74 30.38 -6.64
CA VAL A 133 -0.29 30.29 -7.68
C VAL A 133 -1.62 29.98 -7.02
N GLY A 134 -2.58 30.89 -7.05
CA GLY A 134 -3.93 30.69 -6.53
C GLY A 134 -5.00 30.89 -7.61
N ILE A 135 -5.77 29.85 -7.94
CA ILE A 135 -6.81 29.90 -8.97
C ILE A 135 -8.12 29.37 -8.41
N GLY A 136 -9.13 30.22 -8.29
CA GLY A 136 -10.46 29.89 -7.77
C GLY A 136 -10.93 30.88 -6.71
N PHE A 137 -12.25 30.86 -6.43
CA PHE A 137 -12.84 31.70 -5.39
C PHE A 137 -12.19 31.42 -4.03
N GLN A 138 -11.63 32.45 -3.38
CA GLN A 138 -10.98 32.36 -2.07
C GLN A 138 -9.83 31.34 -1.98
N SER A 139 -9.18 31.02 -3.10
CA SER A 139 -7.94 30.23 -3.12
C SER A 139 -6.80 31.04 -2.48
N LEU A 140 -6.07 30.45 -1.53
CA LEU A 140 -5.00 31.13 -0.77
C LEU A 140 -5.42 32.45 -0.10
N GLN A 141 -6.70 32.61 0.25
CA GLN A 141 -7.26 33.88 0.74
C GLN A 141 -6.49 34.51 1.91
N SER A 142 -6.07 33.68 2.88
CA SER A 142 -5.40 34.13 4.12
C SER A 142 -3.88 34.06 4.06
N ASN A 143 -3.30 33.68 2.91
CA ASN A 143 -1.87 33.55 2.77
C ASN A 143 -1.23 34.93 2.74
N SER A 144 -0.37 35.21 3.72
CA SER A 144 0.30 36.50 3.86
C SER A 144 1.77 36.44 3.53
N ALA A 145 2.53 35.48 4.09
CA ALA A 145 3.96 35.34 3.86
C ALA A 145 4.39 33.92 3.44
N GLY A 146 3.46 32.96 3.35
CA GLY A 146 3.79 31.60 2.92
C GLY A 146 4.15 31.55 1.43
N MET A 147 5.19 30.80 1.09
CA MET A 147 5.86 30.83 -0.21
C MET A 147 5.71 29.52 -1.00
N ASN A 148 5.79 29.60 -2.32
CA ASN A 148 5.84 28.49 -3.28
C ASN A 148 4.62 27.56 -3.22
N ASN A 149 3.46 28.08 -2.85
CA ASN A 149 2.21 27.33 -2.79
C ASN A 149 1.48 27.32 -4.13
N VAL A 150 0.89 26.19 -4.50
CA VAL A 150 -0.01 26.05 -5.63
C VAL A 150 -1.39 25.67 -5.11
N SER A 151 -2.40 26.46 -5.40
CA SER A 151 -3.79 26.20 -5.04
C SER A 151 -4.70 26.41 -6.26
N ILE A 152 -5.42 25.36 -6.66
CA ILE A 152 -6.34 25.40 -7.79
C ILE A 152 -7.67 24.78 -7.37
N GLY A 153 -8.68 25.60 -7.14
CA GLY A 153 -10.02 25.16 -6.71
C GLY A 153 -10.74 26.18 -5.83
N TYR A 154 -12.01 25.92 -5.56
CA TYR A 154 -12.81 26.71 -4.63
C TYR A 154 -12.25 26.54 -3.19
N GLN A 155 -11.84 27.62 -2.55
CA GLN A 155 -11.31 27.63 -1.17
C GLN A 155 -10.14 26.65 -0.89
N GLY A 156 -9.31 26.35 -1.90
CA GLY A 156 -8.08 25.55 -1.69
C GLY A 156 -7.04 26.35 -0.89
N LEU A 157 -6.37 25.72 0.10
CA LEU A 157 -5.42 26.37 1.02
C LEU A 157 -5.93 27.69 1.65
N ARG A 158 -7.25 27.84 1.81
CA ARG A 158 -7.87 29.13 2.18
C ARG A 158 -7.30 29.72 3.48
N SER A 159 -6.99 28.88 4.46
CA SER A 159 -6.50 29.31 5.77
C SER A 159 -4.97 29.37 5.86
N ASN A 160 -4.21 28.92 4.84
CA ASN A 160 -2.74 28.85 4.89
C ASN A 160 -2.13 30.24 5.05
N VAL A 161 -1.53 30.60 6.19
CA VAL A 161 -0.97 31.95 6.47
C VAL A 161 0.52 31.99 6.19
N LEU A 162 1.28 31.05 6.77
CA LEU A 162 2.76 30.98 6.72
C LEU A 162 3.32 29.74 6.01
N GLY A 163 2.48 28.74 5.73
CA GLY A 163 2.97 27.46 5.21
C GLY A 163 3.54 27.55 3.80
N ASP A 164 4.64 26.86 3.58
CA ASP A 164 5.44 26.87 2.37
C ASP A 164 5.32 25.57 1.55
N ALA A 165 5.49 25.71 0.24
CA ALA A 165 5.67 24.60 -0.70
C ALA A 165 4.52 23.56 -0.68
N ASN A 166 3.29 24.02 -0.45
CA ASN A 166 2.10 23.17 -0.53
C ASN A 166 1.49 23.16 -1.93
N THR A 167 0.98 22.00 -2.35
CA THR A 167 0.18 21.86 -3.58
C THR A 167 -1.22 21.41 -3.23
N ALA A 168 -2.25 22.18 -3.57
CA ALA A 168 -3.65 21.84 -3.38
C ALA A 168 -4.44 21.97 -4.68
N ILE A 169 -5.04 20.89 -5.16
CA ILE A 169 -5.83 20.88 -6.39
C ILE A 169 -7.17 20.20 -6.12
N GLY A 170 -8.26 20.96 -6.13
CA GLY A 170 -9.60 20.50 -5.79
C GLY A 170 -10.37 21.54 -4.95
N ASP A 171 -11.70 21.45 -4.91
CA ASP A 171 -12.47 22.27 -3.95
C ASP A 171 -12.14 21.84 -2.52
N TYR A 172 -11.92 22.81 -1.64
CA TYR A 172 -11.59 22.61 -0.23
C TYR A 172 -10.33 21.79 0.05
N ALA A 173 -9.46 21.57 -0.94
CA ALA A 173 -8.19 20.87 -0.72
C ALA A 173 -7.29 21.67 0.24
N GLY A 174 -6.89 21.06 1.35
CA GLY A 174 -6.04 21.69 2.37
C GLY A 174 -6.65 22.94 3.03
N ARG A 175 -7.98 23.06 3.10
CA ARG A 175 -8.64 24.32 3.54
C ARG A 175 -8.23 24.75 4.96
N ALA A 176 -8.00 23.81 5.88
CA ALA A 176 -7.81 24.08 7.32
C ALA A 176 -6.34 24.15 7.82
N LEU A 177 -5.35 23.97 6.94
CA LEU A 177 -3.95 23.68 7.31
C LEU A 177 -3.27 24.63 8.30
N ASP A 178 -3.73 25.87 8.41
CA ASP A 178 -3.12 26.91 9.25
C ASP A 178 -4.17 27.77 9.97
N TYR A 179 -5.27 27.14 10.38
CA TYR A 179 -6.33 27.87 11.07
C TYR A 179 -5.81 28.30 12.46
N THR A 180 -5.80 29.61 12.77
CA THR A 180 -5.44 30.18 14.09
C THR A 180 -3.96 30.17 14.54
N ASN A 181 -3.00 29.63 13.78
CA ASN A 181 -1.59 29.56 14.20
C ASN A 181 -0.65 30.50 13.43
N ILE A 182 -0.69 31.80 13.74
CA ILE A 182 0.12 32.84 13.05
C ILE A 182 1.64 32.81 13.37
N THR A 183 2.17 31.76 13.99
CA THR A 183 3.56 31.75 14.51
C THR A 183 4.41 30.54 14.14
N ASP A 184 3.88 29.55 13.44
CA ASP A 184 4.55 28.27 13.21
C ASP A 184 4.63 27.92 11.72
N ASN A 185 5.68 27.20 11.32
CA ASN A 185 5.95 26.72 9.97
C ASN A 185 5.73 25.20 9.84
N ASP A 186 4.89 24.64 10.72
CA ASP A 186 4.56 23.21 10.78
C ASP A 186 3.48 22.79 9.76
N ASN A 187 3.20 23.61 8.73
CA ASN A 187 2.20 23.39 7.68
C ASN A 187 2.78 23.30 6.26
N ASP A 188 4.04 22.86 6.15
CA ASP A 188 4.82 22.89 4.90
C ASP A 188 4.83 21.54 4.15
N PHE A 189 5.18 21.61 2.87
CA PHE A 189 5.55 20.45 2.03
C PHE A 189 4.43 19.42 1.85
N ASN A 190 3.18 19.85 1.80
CA ASN A 190 2.05 18.97 1.58
C ASN A 190 1.60 18.92 0.12
N VAL A 191 1.03 17.78 -0.29
CA VAL A 191 0.37 17.58 -1.58
C VAL A 191 -1.05 17.08 -1.33
N PHE A 192 -2.05 17.89 -1.70
CA PHE A 192 -3.48 17.60 -1.60
C PHE A 192 -4.11 17.65 -2.99
N ILE A 193 -4.51 16.50 -3.54
CA ILE A 193 -5.10 16.42 -4.88
C ILE A 193 -6.44 15.68 -4.79
N GLY A 194 -7.53 16.39 -4.98
CA GLY A 194 -8.90 15.90 -4.87
C GLY A 194 -9.81 16.85 -4.10
N SER A 195 -11.12 16.77 -4.35
CA SER A 195 -12.12 17.49 -3.54
C SER A 195 -11.98 17.10 -2.08
N LYS A 196 -11.82 18.09 -1.18
CA LYS A 196 -11.65 17.91 0.27
C LYS A 196 -10.46 17.05 0.70
N ALA A 197 -9.43 16.89 -0.14
CA ALA A 197 -8.20 16.23 0.30
C ALA A 197 -7.52 17.08 1.39
N GLY A 198 -7.29 16.51 2.58
CA GLY A 198 -6.72 17.23 3.73
C GLY A 198 -7.57 18.41 4.24
N ASP A 199 -8.90 18.39 4.05
CA ASP A 199 -9.79 19.49 4.44
C ASP A 199 -9.76 19.79 5.95
N SER A 200 -9.56 18.76 6.80
CA SER A 200 -9.51 18.83 8.27
C SER A 200 -8.10 19.00 8.85
N ASP A 201 -7.06 18.87 8.03
CA ASP A 201 -5.68 18.83 8.50
C ASP A 201 -5.28 20.18 9.10
N PHE A 202 -4.64 20.13 10.27
CA PHE A 202 -4.30 21.31 11.07
C PHE A 202 -2.83 21.27 11.48
N ASN A 203 -2.05 22.29 11.12
CA ASN A 203 -0.60 22.38 11.37
C ASN A 203 0.13 21.08 10.98
N SER A 204 -0.19 20.57 9.78
CA SER A 204 0.29 19.28 9.30
C SER A 204 1.30 19.47 8.18
N SER A 205 2.39 18.70 8.21
CA SER A 205 3.50 18.82 7.25
C SER A 205 3.84 17.51 6.56
N LYS A 206 4.41 17.61 5.36
CA LYS A 206 5.01 16.47 4.61
C LYS A 206 3.99 15.37 4.27
N ASN A 207 2.75 15.75 4.01
CA ASN A 207 1.69 14.82 3.61
C ASN A 207 1.55 14.70 2.10
N VAL A 208 1.13 13.54 1.62
CA VAL A 208 0.72 13.31 0.23
C VAL A 208 -0.65 12.64 0.20
N TYR A 209 -1.71 13.43 0.00
CA TYR A 209 -3.08 12.97 -0.11
C TYR A 209 -3.59 13.14 -1.54
N ILE A 210 -4.00 12.03 -2.16
CA ILE A 210 -4.49 11.98 -3.54
C ILE A 210 -5.79 11.19 -3.56
N GLY A 211 -6.91 11.88 -3.76
CA GLY A 211 -8.24 11.29 -3.78
C GLY A 211 -9.27 12.23 -3.15
N VAL A 212 -10.55 12.05 -3.51
CA VAL A 212 -11.64 12.80 -2.86
C VAL A 212 -11.70 12.42 -1.39
N SER A 213 -11.63 13.43 -0.51
CA SER A 213 -11.63 13.28 0.95
C SER A 213 -10.50 12.40 1.50
N ALA A 214 -9.39 12.23 0.76
CA ALA A 214 -8.20 11.58 1.30
C ALA A 214 -7.63 12.43 2.45
N GLY A 215 -7.46 11.83 3.64
CA GLY A 215 -7.06 12.52 4.86
C GLY A 215 -8.01 13.65 5.30
N GLY A 216 -9.26 13.67 4.83
CA GLY A 216 -10.15 14.84 4.99
C GLY A 216 -10.85 15.01 6.35
N GLY A 217 -10.82 14.00 7.24
CA GLY A 217 -11.32 14.06 8.63
C GLY A 217 -12.72 14.62 8.85
N ASP A 218 -13.05 14.91 10.11
CA ASP A 218 -14.34 15.47 10.53
C ASP A 218 -14.28 16.94 10.99
N TYR A 219 -13.08 17.53 11.06
CA TYR A 219 -12.88 18.89 11.55
C TYR A 219 -13.34 19.95 10.53
N ASP A 220 -14.25 20.83 10.96
CA ASP A 220 -14.55 22.09 10.28
C ASP A 220 -14.07 23.26 11.14
N PRO A 221 -13.02 23.99 10.73
CA PRO A 221 -12.47 25.09 11.50
C PRO A 221 -13.44 26.27 11.66
N TYR A 222 -14.32 26.51 10.69
CA TYR A 222 -15.20 27.70 10.69
C TYR A 222 -16.36 27.57 11.67
N THR A 223 -16.83 26.35 11.90
CA THR A 223 -17.84 26.03 12.91
C THR A 223 -17.24 25.50 14.21
N SER A 224 -15.92 25.24 14.23
CA SER A 224 -15.22 24.63 15.36
C SER A 224 -15.85 23.31 15.80
N THR A 225 -16.26 22.48 14.83
CA THR A 225 -16.87 21.17 15.04
C THR A 225 -15.94 20.06 14.55
N GLY A 226 -15.99 18.89 15.17
CA GLY A 226 -15.08 17.78 14.88
C GLY A 226 -13.80 17.82 15.72
N THR A 227 -12.85 16.95 15.40
CA THR A 227 -11.56 16.85 16.11
C THR A 227 -10.43 17.37 15.23
N ALA A 228 -9.67 18.37 15.69
CA ALA A 228 -8.51 18.87 14.96
C ALA A 228 -7.46 17.75 14.80
N GLU A 229 -6.99 17.54 13.57
CA GLU A 229 -6.08 16.45 13.22
C GLU A 229 -4.71 17.03 12.81
N ASN A 230 -3.70 16.85 13.67
CA ASN A 230 -2.30 17.16 13.33
C ASN A 230 -1.59 15.89 12.87
N LYS A 231 -1.57 15.68 11.56
CA LYS A 231 -1.15 14.44 10.92
C LYS A 231 0.01 14.73 9.99
N SER A 232 1.26 14.47 10.40
CA SER A 232 2.43 14.76 9.57
C SER A 232 3.06 13.50 8.97
N GLY A 233 3.68 13.65 7.80
CA GLY A 233 4.46 12.57 7.16
C GLY A 233 3.61 11.40 6.64
N ASN A 234 2.34 11.64 6.30
CA ASN A 234 1.44 10.60 5.83
C ASN A 234 1.33 10.55 4.31
N VAL A 235 1.04 9.37 3.76
CA VAL A 235 0.74 9.17 2.34
C VAL A 235 -0.59 8.45 2.21
N PHE A 236 -1.63 9.14 1.74
CA PHE A 236 -2.98 8.60 1.56
C PHE A 236 -3.40 8.69 0.09
N ILE A 237 -3.65 7.55 -0.55
CA ILE A 237 -4.00 7.48 -1.97
C ILE A 237 -5.31 6.71 -2.14
N GLY A 238 -6.32 7.39 -2.72
CA GLY A 238 -7.64 6.90 -3.12
C GLY A 238 -8.81 7.55 -2.38
N TYR A 239 -10.05 7.22 -2.77
CA TYR A 239 -11.27 7.82 -2.21
C TYR A 239 -11.38 7.54 -0.70
N GLN A 240 -11.45 8.60 0.12
CA GLN A 240 -11.52 8.53 1.59
C GLN A 240 -10.36 7.78 2.27
N SER A 241 -9.24 7.56 1.57
CA SER A 241 -8.05 6.94 2.16
C SER A 241 -7.56 7.77 3.35
N GLY A 242 -7.34 7.11 4.50
CA GLY A 242 -6.92 7.78 5.73
C GLY A 242 -7.94 8.78 6.31
N TYR A 243 -9.22 8.74 5.91
CA TYR A 243 -10.23 9.70 6.36
C TYR A 243 -10.39 9.77 7.88
N ASN A 244 -10.32 8.63 8.57
CA ASN A 244 -10.42 8.54 10.04
C ASN A 244 -9.05 8.38 10.72
N GLU A 245 -7.95 8.49 9.97
CA GLU A 245 -6.60 8.39 10.55
C GLU A 245 -6.29 9.68 11.30
N SER A 246 -5.76 9.58 12.52
CA SER A 246 -5.38 10.72 13.36
C SER A 246 -3.88 10.77 13.66
N GLY A 247 -3.14 9.73 13.27
CA GLY A 247 -1.71 9.60 13.46
C GLY A 247 -0.85 10.23 12.36
N SER A 248 0.45 10.22 12.63
CA SER A 248 1.52 10.61 11.71
C SER A 248 2.24 9.38 11.17
N ASN A 249 3.03 9.55 10.11
CA ASN A 249 3.90 8.52 9.53
C ASN A 249 3.14 7.27 9.02
N LYS A 250 1.94 7.43 8.48
CA LYS A 250 1.10 6.35 7.96
C LYS A 250 1.06 6.32 6.44
N LEU A 251 0.99 5.12 5.88
CA LEU A 251 0.71 4.86 4.46
C LEU A 251 -0.65 4.18 4.34
N TYR A 252 -1.54 4.73 3.52
CA TYR A 252 -2.78 4.10 3.10
C TYR A 252 -2.91 4.18 1.58
N ILE A 253 -3.05 3.03 0.92
CA ILE A 253 -3.53 2.96 -0.47
C ILE A 253 -4.83 2.17 -0.43
N GLU A 254 -5.93 2.89 -0.60
CA GLU A 254 -7.28 2.40 -0.29
C GLU A 254 -8.33 3.24 -1.03
N ASN A 255 -9.50 2.67 -1.33
CA ASN A 255 -10.58 3.36 -2.03
C ASN A 255 -11.89 3.40 -1.21
N SER A 256 -11.73 3.50 0.11
CA SER A 256 -12.78 3.63 1.12
C SER A 256 -12.20 4.27 2.39
N ASN A 257 -13.02 4.44 3.43
CA ASN A 257 -12.58 4.92 4.75
C ASN A 257 -12.09 3.77 5.67
N ALA A 258 -11.62 2.66 5.10
CA ALA A 258 -11.13 1.52 5.85
C ALA A 258 -9.90 1.88 6.69
N GLY A 259 -9.88 1.41 7.95
CA GLY A 259 -8.76 1.61 8.87
C GLY A 259 -7.55 0.70 8.60
N SER A 260 -6.53 0.79 9.45
CA SER A 260 -5.22 0.13 9.32
C SER A 260 -5.26 -1.38 9.07
N ASP A 261 -6.30 -2.06 9.55
CA ASP A 261 -6.44 -3.51 9.47
C ASP A 261 -7.25 -3.97 8.25
N ASN A 262 -7.90 -3.03 7.55
CA ASN A 262 -8.79 -3.32 6.42
C ASN A 262 -8.39 -2.61 5.12
N ALA A 263 -7.51 -1.60 5.17
CA ALA A 263 -6.98 -0.93 3.98
C ALA A 263 -6.20 -1.91 3.08
N LEU A 264 -6.35 -1.83 1.76
CA LEU A 264 -5.68 -2.73 0.81
C LEU A 264 -4.16 -2.79 1.06
N ILE A 265 -3.53 -1.62 1.17
CA ILE A 265 -2.14 -1.48 1.63
C ILE A 265 -2.12 -0.50 2.80
N TYR A 266 -1.53 -0.94 3.90
CA TYR A 266 -1.24 -0.14 5.08
C TYR A 266 0.27 -0.12 5.34
N GLY A 267 0.80 0.97 5.88
CA GLY A 267 2.17 1.01 6.35
C GLY A 267 2.42 2.04 7.44
N GLU A 268 3.55 1.88 8.12
CA GLU A 268 4.05 2.79 9.15
C GLU A 268 5.50 3.14 8.82
N PHE A 269 5.75 4.40 8.48
CA PHE A 269 7.07 4.88 8.05
C PHE A 269 8.06 4.93 9.21
N ASP A 270 7.60 5.18 10.44
CA ASP A 270 8.43 5.27 11.64
C ASP A 270 8.97 3.91 12.12
N THR A 271 8.21 2.85 11.90
CA THR A 271 8.57 1.47 12.27
C THR A 271 8.98 0.60 11.08
N ASN A 272 9.00 1.17 9.87
CA ASN A 272 9.29 0.49 8.60
C ASN A 272 8.38 -0.72 8.34
N ILE A 273 7.08 -0.57 8.61
CA ILE A 273 6.08 -1.60 8.38
C ILE A 273 5.39 -1.35 7.04
N LEU A 274 5.25 -2.42 6.24
CA LEU A 274 4.36 -2.47 5.09
C LEU A 274 3.49 -3.73 5.20
N ARG A 275 2.18 -3.58 5.08
CA ARG A 275 1.19 -4.64 5.20
C ARG A 275 0.24 -4.62 4.01
N THR A 276 -0.07 -5.80 3.50
CA THR A 276 -1.25 -6.02 2.66
C THR A 276 -2.33 -6.64 3.52
N ASN A 277 -3.51 -6.01 3.65
CA ASN A 277 -4.63 -6.63 4.39
C ASN A 277 -5.47 -7.57 3.51
N GLY A 278 -5.13 -7.69 2.23
CA GLY A 278 -5.65 -8.69 1.31
C GLY A 278 -4.61 -9.76 0.93
N THR A 279 -4.93 -10.56 -0.08
CA THR A 279 -4.03 -11.59 -0.63
C THR A 279 -2.85 -10.96 -1.37
N LEU A 280 -1.63 -11.23 -0.92
CA LEU A 280 -0.41 -10.88 -1.68
C LEU A 280 -0.17 -11.91 -2.79
N GLN A 281 -0.16 -11.44 -4.03
CA GLN A 281 0.19 -12.24 -5.21
C GLN A 281 1.46 -11.71 -5.87
N ILE A 282 2.35 -12.62 -6.26
CA ILE A 282 3.53 -12.32 -7.09
C ILE A 282 3.27 -12.88 -8.48
N ASN A 283 3.12 -11.97 -9.45
CA ASN A 283 2.53 -12.25 -10.77
C ASN A 283 1.11 -12.82 -10.66
N ASN A 284 0.50 -13.14 -11.79
CA ASN A 284 -0.83 -13.74 -11.81
C ASN A 284 -0.73 -15.26 -11.56
N PRO A 285 -1.36 -15.82 -10.50
CA PRO A 285 -1.34 -17.25 -10.22
C PRO A 285 -1.92 -18.13 -11.33
N SER A 286 -2.80 -17.60 -12.19
CA SER A 286 -3.31 -18.36 -13.34
C SER A 286 -2.34 -18.44 -14.52
N SER A 287 -1.21 -17.73 -14.46
CA SER A 287 -0.19 -17.70 -15.51
C SER A 287 1.24 -17.84 -14.95
N GLY A 288 1.43 -18.72 -13.96
CA GLY A 288 2.75 -19.04 -13.42
C GLY A 288 3.24 -18.15 -12.28
N GLY A 289 2.40 -17.26 -11.75
CA GLY A 289 2.64 -16.59 -10.47
C GLY A 289 2.31 -17.47 -9.26
N TYR A 290 2.38 -16.88 -8.08
CA TYR A 290 2.00 -17.54 -6.83
C TYR A 290 1.35 -16.55 -5.86
N GLN A 291 0.61 -17.09 -4.89
CA GLN A 291 -0.05 -16.32 -3.85
C GLN A 291 0.41 -16.77 -2.47
N PHE A 292 0.60 -15.82 -1.56
CA PHE A 292 0.88 -16.13 -0.16
C PHE A 292 -0.41 -16.57 0.55
N PRO A 293 -0.34 -17.54 1.47
CA PRO A 293 -1.46 -17.85 2.35
C PRO A 293 -1.87 -16.64 3.18
N THR A 294 -3.17 -16.49 3.43
CA THR A 294 -3.74 -15.43 4.29
C THR A 294 -3.85 -15.85 5.76
N VAL A 295 -3.48 -17.09 6.07
CA VAL A 295 -3.42 -17.64 7.43
C VAL A 295 -1.98 -18.02 7.74
N ASP A 296 -1.58 -17.84 8.99
CA ASP A 296 -0.26 -18.27 9.47
C ASP A 296 -0.18 -19.82 9.57
N GLY A 297 1.05 -20.34 9.58
CA GLY A 297 1.33 -21.73 9.89
C GLY A 297 1.28 -22.00 11.40
N THR A 298 1.45 -23.26 11.77
CA THR A 298 1.67 -23.65 13.17
C THR A 298 3.16 -23.82 13.46
N ALA A 299 3.54 -23.78 14.75
CA ALA A 299 4.93 -23.96 15.16
C ALA A 299 5.49 -25.30 14.66
N GLY A 300 6.64 -25.26 14.00
CA GLY A 300 7.25 -26.44 13.36
C GLY A 300 6.86 -26.63 11.90
N GLN A 301 6.12 -25.69 11.29
CA GLN A 301 5.84 -25.70 9.86
C GLN A 301 6.77 -24.78 9.07
N THR A 302 6.96 -25.12 7.80
CA THR A 302 7.67 -24.33 6.79
C THR A 302 6.75 -24.03 5.62
N LEU A 303 6.87 -22.83 5.05
CA LEU A 303 6.16 -22.47 3.83
C LEU A 303 6.88 -23.13 2.65
N VAL A 304 6.19 -24.01 1.95
CA VAL A 304 6.73 -24.74 0.80
C VAL A 304 5.95 -24.42 -0.47
N THR A 305 6.62 -24.57 -1.61
CA THR A 305 5.98 -24.53 -2.92
C THR A 305 5.86 -25.94 -3.50
N ASN A 306 4.77 -26.21 -4.22
CA ASN A 306 4.62 -27.43 -5.01
C ASN A 306 5.28 -27.34 -6.40
N GLY A 307 6.00 -26.25 -6.71
CA GLY A 307 6.60 -26.01 -8.02
C GLY A 307 5.63 -25.56 -9.11
N SER A 308 4.33 -25.48 -8.80
CA SER A 308 3.24 -25.06 -9.71
C SER A 308 2.55 -23.78 -9.24
N GLY A 309 3.21 -22.98 -8.40
CA GLY A 309 2.70 -21.69 -7.92
C GLY A 309 1.80 -21.75 -6.67
N THR A 310 1.57 -22.93 -6.09
CA THR A 310 0.86 -23.05 -4.81
C THR A 310 1.86 -22.97 -3.65
N LEU A 311 1.60 -22.11 -2.66
CA LEU A 311 2.33 -22.03 -1.41
C LEU A 311 1.48 -22.58 -0.26
N THR A 312 2.07 -23.44 0.60
CA THR A 312 1.37 -24.08 1.73
C THR A 312 2.31 -24.27 2.92
N PHE A 313 1.81 -24.17 4.14
CA PHE A 313 2.56 -24.57 5.33
C PHE A 313 2.58 -26.11 5.47
N GLN A 314 3.76 -26.68 5.71
CA GLN A 314 3.95 -28.11 5.93
C GLN A 314 4.89 -28.35 7.12
N ASP A 315 4.63 -29.39 7.90
CA ASP A 315 5.47 -29.78 9.04
C ASP A 315 6.91 -30.05 8.58
N ILE A 316 7.89 -29.60 9.36
CA ILE A 316 9.30 -29.96 9.15
C ILE A 316 9.39 -31.49 9.30
N PRO A 317 9.77 -32.24 8.24
CA PRO A 317 9.89 -33.68 8.34
C PRO A 317 10.87 -34.04 9.47
N ASN A 318 10.42 -34.82 10.46
CA ASN A 318 11.33 -35.34 11.49
C ASN A 318 12.28 -36.33 10.81
N PRO A 319 13.58 -36.04 10.68
CA PRO A 319 14.50 -36.93 9.98
C PRO A 319 14.64 -38.28 10.70
N LEU A 320 14.31 -38.36 12.00
CA LEU A 320 14.43 -39.57 12.81
C LEU A 320 13.25 -40.53 12.65
N SER A 321 12.05 -40.07 12.28
CA SER A 321 10.88 -40.96 12.12
C SER A 321 10.99 -41.90 10.92
N ASN A 322 11.98 -41.69 10.04
CA ASN A 322 12.23 -42.55 8.88
C ASN A 322 13.34 -43.59 9.12
N PHE A 323 14.01 -43.57 10.29
CA PHE A 323 15.03 -44.54 10.64
C PHE A 323 14.49 -45.52 11.69
N SER A 324 14.44 -46.80 11.32
CA SER A 324 14.16 -47.90 12.25
C SER A 324 15.36 -48.12 13.17
N LEU A 325 15.15 -48.14 14.48
CA LEU A 325 16.16 -48.50 15.46
C LEU A 325 15.52 -49.29 16.61
N VAL A 326 15.83 -50.58 16.67
CA VAL A 326 15.27 -51.54 17.62
C VAL A 326 16.39 -52.19 18.41
N ARG A 327 16.17 -52.39 19.71
CA ARG A 327 16.95 -53.30 20.54
C ARG A 327 16.04 -54.13 21.43
N ALA A 328 16.12 -55.44 21.31
CA ALA A 328 15.41 -56.41 22.14
C ALA A 328 16.40 -57.31 22.88
N SER A 329 16.07 -57.70 24.11
CA SER A 329 16.89 -58.59 24.95
C SER A 329 16.14 -59.88 25.21
N ALA A 330 16.87 -60.98 25.21
CA ALA A 330 16.32 -62.32 25.44
C ALA A 330 16.58 -62.75 26.87
N ALA A 331 15.55 -63.24 27.56
CA ALA A 331 15.71 -63.85 28.88
C ALA A 331 16.28 -65.27 28.79
N GLU A 332 16.51 -65.84 29.97
CA GLU A 332 16.93 -67.22 30.11
C GLU A 332 15.87 -68.18 29.55
N GLN A 333 16.26 -69.02 28.59
CA GLN A 333 15.35 -69.92 27.89
C GLN A 333 16.01 -71.27 27.58
N THR A 334 15.24 -72.33 27.74
CA THR A 334 15.65 -73.71 27.44
C THR A 334 15.17 -74.09 26.04
N PRO A 335 16.03 -74.68 25.18
CA PRO A 335 15.63 -75.08 23.85
C PRO A 335 14.50 -76.11 23.87
N THR A 336 13.47 -75.86 23.07
CA THR A 336 12.27 -76.73 23.00
C THR A 336 12.17 -77.52 21.70
N SER A 337 12.94 -77.14 20.68
CA SER A 337 12.98 -77.78 19.37
C SER A 337 14.38 -77.65 18.75
N THR A 338 14.64 -78.46 17.71
CA THR A 338 15.88 -78.36 16.94
C THR A 338 16.04 -76.97 16.35
N TYR A 339 14.97 -76.39 15.79
CA TYR A 339 14.92 -75.02 15.26
C TYR A 339 13.95 -74.21 16.09
N GLN A 340 14.41 -73.11 16.67
CA GLN A 340 13.54 -72.18 17.40
C GLN A 340 13.88 -70.73 17.09
N ILE A 341 12.85 -69.89 17.10
CA ILE A 341 13.02 -68.44 17.16
C ILE A 341 13.50 -68.11 18.58
N ILE A 342 14.43 -67.17 18.71
CA ILE A 342 14.86 -66.68 20.02
C ILE A 342 13.72 -65.89 20.63
N ASP A 343 13.32 -66.26 21.85
CA ASP A 343 12.36 -65.51 22.65
C ASP A 343 13.02 -64.25 23.23
N TYR A 344 12.57 -63.09 22.76
CA TYR A 344 12.96 -61.76 23.23
C TYR A 344 11.84 -61.17 24.08
N ASN A 345 11.93 -61.37 25.39
CA ASN A 345 10.87 -60.99 26.32
C ASN A 345 10.91 -59.52 26.78
N ALA A 346 11.87 -58.72 26.30
CA ALA A 346 11.98 -57.31 26.67
C ALA A 346 12.52 -56.45 25.52
N GLU A 347 11.79 -55.40 25.16
CA GLU A 347 12.28 -54.31 24.33
C GLU A 347 13.09 -53.34 25.20
N SER A 348 14.35 -53.10 24.84
CA SER A 348 15.14 -52.01 25.42
C SER A 348 14.74 -50.66 24.83
N PHE A 349 14.52 -50.63 23.51
CA PHE A 349 13.90 -49.52 22.79
C PHE A 349 13.41 -50.00 21.43
N ASP A 350 12.38 -49.34 20.92
CA ASP A 350 11.91 -49.44 19.56
C ASP A 350 11.38 -48.07 19.15
N THR A 351 11.99 -47.46 18.12
CA THR A 351 11.64 -46.10 17.71
C THR A 351 10.28 -46.00 17.03
N ASN A 352 9.80 -47.09 16.40
CA ASN A 352 8.59 -47.05 15.56
C ASN A 352 7.60 -48.19 15.84
N GLY A 353 7.83 -49.02 16.87
CA GLY A 353 6.99 -50.18 17.19
C GLY A 353 7.04 -51.25 16.10
N GLU A 354 8.23 -51.50 15.56
CA GLU A 354 8.50 -52.45 14.47
C GLU A 354 8.76 -53.87 14.98
N PHE A 355 9.10 -54.05 16.25
CA PHE A 355 9.35 -55.33 16.89
C PHE A 355 8.15 -55.75 17.74
N ASP A 356 7.71 -56.99 17.60
CA ASP A 356 6.62 -57.58 18.38
C ASP A 356 7.17 -58.71 19.25
N ILE A 357 7.30 -58.45 20.55
CA ILE A 357 7.74 -59.44 21.56
C ILE A 357 6.81 -60.65 21.71
N SER A 358 5.56 -60.58 21.26
CA SER A 358 4.65 -61.74 21.34
C SER A 358 4.91 -62.76 20.24
N THR A 359 5.58 -62.34 19.17
CA THR A 359 5.93 -63.16 18.01
C THR A 359 7.43 -63.19 17.73
N ASP A 360 8.25 -62.48 18.52
CA ASP A 360 9.69 -62.29 18.35
C ASP A 360 10.09 -61.81 16.96
N THR A 361 9.22 -61.01 16.33
CA THR A 361 9.30 -60.64 14.91
C THR A 361 9.48 -59.14 14.73
N PHE A 362 10.48 -58.76 13.95
CA PHE A 362 10.59 -57.41 13.39
C PHE A 362 9.81 -57.31 12.07
N THR A 363 9.02 -56.26 11.87
CA THR A 363 8.36 -55.95 10.60
C THR A 363 8.85 -54.61 10.05
N ALA A 364 9.47 -54.62 8.86
CA ALA A 364 9.98 -53.41 8.26
C ALA A 364 8.85 -52.45 7.84
N LEU A 365 8.79 -51.24 8.41
CA LEU A 365 7.84 -50.22 7.96
C LEU A 365 8.28 -49.48 6.68
N TYR A 366 9.57 -49.52 6.38
CA TYR A 366 10.15 -48.78 5.26
C TYR A 366 11.08 -49.66 4.42
N THR A 367 11.03 -49.52 3.11
CA THR A 367 12.00 -50.19 2.22
C THR A 367 13.38 -49.57 2.40
N GLY A 368 14.39 -50.40 2.63
CA GLY A 368 15.74 -49.90 2.92
C GLY A 368 16.78 -50.99 3.16
N TYR A 369 17.96 -50.56 3.57
CA TYR A 369 19.02 -51.46 4.05
C TYR A 369 19.06 -51.42 5.57
N TYR A 370 19.07 -52.60 6.18
CA TYR A 370 19.02 -52.80 7.63
C TYR A 370 20.27 -53.52 8.10
N LYS A 371 20.99 -52.93 9.05
CA LYS A 371 22.03 -53.61 9.81
C LYS A 371 21.35 -54.41 10.91
N VAL A 372 21.53 -55.73 10.91
CA VAL A 372 20.94 -56.66 11.87
C VAL A 372 22.05 -57.35 12.62
N GLU A 373 22.04 -57.21 13.94
CA GLU A 373 23.03 -57.78 14.85
C GLU A 373 22.31 -58.59 15.92
N ALA A 374 22.65 -59.86 16.07
CA ALA A 374 22.16 -60.68 17.16
C ALA A 374 23.32 -61.36 17.88
N ILE A 375 23.31 -61.26 19.21
CA ILE A 375 24.26 -61.94 20.09
C ILE A 375 23.44 -62.89 20.96
N ILE A 376 23.91 -64.13 21.09
CA ILE A 376 23.39 -65.11 22.03
C ILE A 376 24.49 -65.52 23.00
N SER A 377 24.12 -65.65 24.27
CA SER A 377 24.96 -66.21 25.33
C SER A 377 24.24 -67.39 25.97
N SER A 378 24.96 -68.45 26.30
CA SER A 378 24.46 -69.55 27.14
C SER A 378 24.79 -69.34 28.62
N THR A 379 24.19 -70.13 29.50
CA THR A 379 24.75 -70.42 30.82
C THR A 379 26.01 -71.29 30.68
N TYR A 380 26.59 -71.73 31.80
CA TYR A 380 27.65 -72.74 31.75
C TYR A 380 27.08 -74.05 31.19
N HIS A 381 27.62 -74.49 30.05
CA HIS A 381 27.23 -75.73 29.38
C HIS A 381 28.28 -76.81 29.66
N GLU A 382 27.82 -77.99 30.10
CA GLU A 382 28.64 -79.19 30.19
C GLU A 382 28.44 -80.04 28.94
N ASP A 383 29.53 -80.52 28.36
CA ASP A 383 29.54 -81.15 27.04
C ASP A 383 28.60 -82.37 26.97
N GLY A 384 27.57 -82.27 26.12
CA GLY A 384 26.56 -83.32 25.93
C GLY A 384 26.16 -83.59 24.48
N GLY A 385 26.73 -82.89 23.49
CA GLY A 385 26.23 -82.94 22.11
C GLY A 385 27.32 -82.84 21.05
N THR A 386 27.48 -83.90 20.25
CA THR A 386 28.35 -83.91 19.06
C THR A 386 27.56 -83.49 17.82
N GLY A 387 27.65 -82.22 17.41
CA GLY A 387 27.01 -81.76 16.18
C GLY A 387 27.15 -80.26 15.91
N PRO A 388 27.12 -79.81 14.64
CA PRO A 388 27.12 -78.39 14.29
C PRO A 388 25.81 -77.74 14.75
N ARG A 389 25.90 -76.50 15.23
CA ARG A 389 24.79 -75.63 15.65
C ARG A 389 24.78 -74.41 14.74
N GLU A 390 23.65 -73.72 14.65
CA GLU A 390 23.50 -72.58 13.76
C GLU A 390 22.81 -71.40 14.45
N LEU A 391 23.28 -70.19 14.18
CA LEU A 391 22.58 -68.94 14.46
C LEU A 391 22.31 -68.25 13.13
N ALA A 392 21.05 -67.97 12.81
CA ALA A 392 20.65 -67.45 11.52
C ALA A 392 19.71 -66.26 11.63
N ILE A 393 19.83 -65.35 10.67
CA ILE A 393 18.83 -64.31 10.41
C ILE A 393 17.87 -64.86 9.36
N SER A 394 16.59 -64.88 9.68
CA SER A 394 15.52 -65.34 8.80
C SER A 394 14.65 -64.15 8.38
N VAL A 395 14.40 -64.01 7.08
CA VAL A 395 13.49 -63.02 6.51
C VAL A 395 12.34 -63.75 5.84
N ASN A 396 11.10 -63.43 6.20
CA ASN A 396 9.89 -64.09 5.70
C ASN A 396 9.97 -65.63 5.78
N GLY A 397 10.52 -66.14 6.88
CA GLY A 397 10.72 -67.57 7.11
C GLY A 397 11.90 -68.22 6.36
N THR A 398 12.65 -67.46 5.54
CA THR A 398 13.83 -67.95 4.81
C THR A 398 15.11 -67.45 5.47
N LYS A 399 16.04 -68.34 5.81
CA LYS A 399 17.36 -67.97 6.33
C LYS A 399 18.20 -67.25 5.27
N VAL A 400 18.51 -65.97 5.50
CA VAL A 400 19.28 -65.12 4.58
C VAL A 400 20.74 -64.96 4.98
N SER A 401 21.05 -65.14 6.27
CA SER A 401 22.42 -65.12 6.80
C SER A 401 22.55 -66.12 7.93
N ARG A 402 23.72 -66.76 8.08
CA ARG A 402 23.95 -67.76 9.12
C ARG A 402 25.40 -67.88 9.55
N VAL A 403 25.59 -68.24 10.81
CA VAL A 403 26.87 -68.62 11.42
C VAL A 403 26.71 -70.04 11.95
N VAL A 404 27.51 -70.96 11.44
CA VAL A 404 27.57 -72.36 11.91
C VAL A 404 28.74 -72.49 12.88
N PHE A 405 28.50 -73.13 14.02
CA PHE A 405 29.50 -73.29 15.06
C PHE A 405 29.44 -74.66 15.71
N ASN A 406 30.55 -75.05 16.33
CA ASN A 406 30.62 -76.21 17.21
C ASN A 406 31.24 -75.78 18.54
N HIS A 407 31.10 -76.60 19.58
CA HIS A 407 31.77 -76.40 20.86
C HIS A 407 32.34 -77.71 21.36
N THR A 408 33.52 -77.65 21.98
CA THR A 408 34.19 -78.78 22.62
C THR A 408 34.66 -78.33 24.01
N GLY A 409 34.36 -79.12 25.04
CA GLY A 409 34.69 -78.79 26.43
C GLY A 409 33.55 -78.10 27.18
N ASN A 410 33.82 -77.73 28.44
CA ASN A 410 32.83 -77.11 29.32
C ASN A 410 33.03 -75.59 29.38
N GLY A 411 31.95 -74.82 29.34
CA GLY A 411 32.04 -73.37 29.43
C GLY A 411 30.84 -72.61 28.90
N ARG A 412 30.94 -71.28 28.93
CA ARG A 412 29.93 -70.37 28.39
C ARG A 412 30.10 -70.20 26.88
N LEU A 413 29.00 -70.31 26.15
CA LEU A 413 28.96 -70.04 24.72
C LEU A 413 28.49 -68.62 24.47
N VAL A 414 29.25 -67.85 23.69
CA VAL A 414 28.79 -66.58 23.14
C VAL A 414 28.95 -66.64 21.63
N ARG A 415 27.89 -66.32 20.89
CA ARG A 415 27.88 -66.31 19.43
C ARG A 415 27.20 -65.05 18.94
N GLN A 416 27.69 -64.53 17.82
CA GLN A 416 27.19 -63.32 17.21
C GLN A 416 26.98 -63.55 15.72
N ILE A 417 25.92 -62.94 15.18
CA ILE A 417 25.69 -62.75 13.76
C ILE A 417 25.47 -61.26 13.49
N SER A 418 26.04 -60.75 12.40
CA SER A 418 25.86 -59.37 11.94
C SER A 418 25.79 -59.39 10.43
N ASP A 419 24.77 -58.78 9.84
CA ASP A 419 24.66 -58.64 8.39
C ASP A 419 23.90 -57.36 7.99
N ILE A 420 24.07 -56.94 6.73
CA ILE A 420 23.27 -55.89 6.12
C ILE A 420 22.27 -56.53 5.18
N ILE A 421 20.99 -56.40 5.50
CA ILE A 421 19.89 -57.04 4.79
C ILE A 421 19.04 -55.96 4.13
N GLN A 422 18.74 -56.13 2.84
CA GLN A 422 17.74 -55.31 2.17
C GLN A 422 16.35 -55.83 2.53
N LEU A 423 15.49 -54.96 3.08
CA LEU A 423 14.10 -55.27 3.38
C LEU A 423 13.19 -54.34 2.59
N THR A 424 12.04 -54.87 2.17
CA THR A 424 10.91 -54.11 1.65
C THR A 424 9.88 -53.86 2.75
N SER A 425 9.10 -52.79 2.63
CA SER A 425 7.99 -52.53 3.56
C SER A 425 7.07 -53.75 3.67
N GLY A 426 6.90 -54.25 4.90
CA GLY A 426 6.11 -55.44 5.21
C GLY A 426 6.92 -56.74 5.34
N ASP A 427 8.21 -56.76 5.00
CA ASP A 427 9.06 -57.92 5.26
C ASP A 427 9.22 -58.16 6.77
N THR A 428 9.18 -59.42 7.16
CA THR A 428 9.33 -59.89 8.54
C THR A 428 10.70 -60.49 8.77
N LEU A 429 11.27 -60.29 9.96
CA LEU A 429 12.60 -60.78 10.33
C LEU A 429 12.59 -61.37 11.74
N ASN A 430 13.23 -62.53 11.89
CA ASN A 430 13.45 -63.22 13.16
C ASN A 430 14.87 -63.75 13.25
N ILE A 431 15.36 -63.95 14.48
CA ILE A 431 16.60 -64.68 14.74
C ILE A 431 16.26 -66.11 15.11
N VAL A 432 16.84 -67.07 14.38
CA VAL A 432 16.57 -68.50 14.54
C VAL A 432 17.85 -69.21 14.97
N VAL A 433 17.74 -70.09 15.95
CA VAL A 433 18.84 -70.94 16.42
C VAL A 433 18.53 -72.40 16.13
N ASP A 434 19.53 -73.12 15.60
CA ASP A 434 19.54 -74.57 15.51
C ASP A 434 20.47 -75.15 16.59
N PHE A 435 19.89 -75.82 17.60
CA PHE A 435 20.64 -76.46 18.68
C PHE A 435 21.05 -77.90 18.35
N ASN A 436 20.68 -78.42 17.18
CA ASN A 436 20.94 -79.79 16.74
C ASN A 436 20.44 -80.84 17.74
N GLY A 437 19.27 -80.59 18.33
CA GLY A 437 18.61 -81.49 19.30
C GLY A 437 19.22 -81.48 20.71
N ASP A 438 20.21 -80.63 20.98
CA ASP A 438 20.77 -80.48 22.31
C ASP A 438 20.00 -79.45 23.14
N ASN A 439 19.08 -79.96 23.95
CA ASN A 439 18.23 -79.17 24.83
C ASN A 439 18.92 -78.80 26.16
N THR A 440 20.22 -79.10 26.33
CA THR A 440 20.97 -78.77 27.55
C THR A 440 21.61 -77.38 27.51
N ILE A 441 21.66 -76.72 26.35
CA ILE A 441 22.12 -75.34 26.24
C ILE A 441 21.02 -74.40 26.69
N ILE A 442 21.09 -73.92 27.93
CA ILE A 442 20.22 -72.84 28.39
C ILE A 442 20.80 -71.53 27.88
N LEU A 443 20.07 -70.81 27.03
CA LEU A 443 20.41 -69.43 26.68
C LEU A 443 20.19 -68.56 27.92
N THR A 444 21.05 -67.59 28.19
CA THR A 444 20.92 -66.70 29.35
C THR A 444 21.11 -65.25 28.94
N ASP A 445 20.45 -64.36 29.68
CA ASP A 445 20.76 -62.94 29.67
C ASP A 445 21.87 -62.58 30.67
N GLY A 446 22.14 -63.47 31.63
CA GLY A 446 23.06 -63.20 32.76
C GLY A 446 22.72 -61.94 33.55
N GLY A 447 21.48 -61.45 33.48
CA GLY A 447 21.02 -60.19 34.08
C GLY A 447 21.70 -58.92 33.53
N SER A 448 22.29 -58.96 32.33
CA SER A 448 23.12 -57.86 31.81
C SER A 448 23.00 -57.56 30.30
N GLY A 449 21.95 -58.03 29.62
CA GLY A 449 21.75 -57.76 28.18
C GLY A 449 22.73 -58.51 27.28
N LEU A 450 23.22 -59.68 27.72
CA LEU A 450 24.24 -60.45 26.99
C LEU A 450 23.68 -61.11 25.73
N SER A 451 22.40 -61.47 25.76
CA SER A 451 21.68 -61.99 24.60
C SER A 451 20.73 -60.90 24.09
N HIS A 452 21.02 -60.34 22.92
CA HIS A 452 20.24 -59.23 22.37
C HIS A 452 20.22 -59.21 20.85
N LEU A 453 19.19 -58.58 20.32
CA LEU A 453 19.02 -58.21 18.91
C LEU A 453 19.08 -56.70 18.80
N THR A 454 19.76 -56.20 17.78
CA THR A 454 19.73 -54.81 17.36
C THR A 454 19.47 -54.75 15.86
N ILE A 455 18.49 -53.94 15.47
CA ILE A 455 18.14 -53.71 14.07
C ILE A 455 18.17 -52.20 13.83
N GLN A 456 18.94 -51.77 12.84
CA GLN A 456 19.04 -50.37 12.46
C GLN A 456 18.86 -50.23 10.95
N ARG A 457 17.88 -49.43 10.50
CA ARG A 457 17.83 -48.99 9.12
C ARG A 457 18.98 -48.00 8.89
N ILE A 458 19.84 -48.32 7.93
CA ILE A 458 21.04 -47.51 7.62
C ILE A 458 20.90 -46.76 6.28
N ARG A 459 19.89 -47.08 5.47
CA ARG A 459 19.59 -46.37 4.21
C ARG A 459 18.15 -46.57 3.75
#